data_AF-A0A671K8P8-F1
#
_entry.id   AF-A0A671K8P8-F1
#
_cell.length_a   1.000
_cell.length_b   1.000
_cell.length_c   1.000
_cell.angle_alpha   90.00
_cell.angle_beta   90.00
_cell.angle_gamma   90.00
#
_symmetry.space_group_name_H-M   'P 1'
#
loop_
_entity.id
_entity.type
_entity.pdbx_description
1 polymer ?
#
loop_
_entity_poly.entity_id
_entity_poly.type
_entity_poly.pdbx_seq_one_letter_code
_entity_poly.pdbx_strand_id
1 'polypeptide(L)'
;TLHQLIMMPSPNVLLLGRNPVCEEGLEEIRKLLLLLLGCAVQCERKEECIEKIQSLDFDTKAAIAAHIQEVTHCQENVFDLHWLGIDGLCPEEWENLCRSMSINLKILVDQRDWQFEVSSEEKSEQLLDCRQDLDSVEAEVKRHQQENMQLLTDARAARMYRDELDAMKERAIRADKLESEVARYRDKLHNMNFYKVKLEELKEDNQVLMESKAMLEEELQKSKLHDMEEETTVDRRRIEELLERNVILELSQKRSMEESKRLGWELELSKSLGQEVTEMTCSRLLKLEKENQRLLKALEELQGNSRPLDEIISESKHIEENGRTDIVDYKTHKSTPAFTNMHNGRIITPNQKTSNHSLDTEHLHIYLENTNTNLLCLEVEVHELETENQSHQVNFNQNQGQVDIENQGLVHENGDLEQDRSCLEKENRRLWQQVKIQEVSLDSSNLKLVVLEKENHTLVKKANYLSEACAKNKELEKENQELIQQTGVDKRMLMTLREVTTTVKALNWTYLPLVFLVQDATLQAEKQALQTQLQTLQMQSDGLQTQIIALQQQTASLQESNTTLQTHNAQLQVSQIKPDILY
;
A
#
# COMPACT_ATOMS: atom_id res chain seq x y z
N THR A 1 54.21 -62.99 50.14
CA THR A 1 53.71 -61.64 50.50
C THR A 1 54.40 -61.17 51.77
N LEU A 2 54.38 -59.86 52.06
CA LEU A 2 55.09 -59.27 53.21
C LEU A 2 54.33 -59.31 54.55
N HIS A 3 53.11 -59.87 54.60
CA HIS A 3 52.25 -59.87 55.80
C HIS A 3 52.19 -58.50 56.49
N GLN A 4 51.80 -57.48 55.73
CA GLN A 4 51.62 -56.10 56.18
C GLN A 4 50.33 -55.54 55.57
N LEU A 5 49.72 -54.58 56.26
CA LEU A 5 48.56 -53.82 55.80
C LEU A 5 48.92 -52.33 55.76
N ILE A 6 48.72 -51.68 54.61
CA ILE A 6 48.89 -50.23 54.49
C ILE A 6 47.66 -49.54 55.09
N MET A 7 47.89 -48.70 56.10
CA MET A 7 46.89 -48.04 56.96
C MET A 7 46.93 -46.52 56.78
N MET A 8 47.07 -46.06 55.53
CA MET A 8 47.21 -44.64 55.18
C MET A 8 45.87 -43.98 54.80
N PRO A 9 45.75 -42.64 54.91
CA PRO A 9 44.56 -41.90 54.46
C PRO A 9 44.21 -42.16 52.99
N SER A 10 42.93 -42.37 52.69
CA SER A 10 42.47 -42.54 51.31
C SER A 10 42.54 -41.22 50.52
N PRO A 11 43.09 -41.22 49.29
CA PRO A 11 43.20 -40.00 48.50
C PRO A 11 41.82 -39.45 48.09
N ASN A 12 41.65 -38.12 48.17
CA ASN A 12 40.41 -37.46 47.83
C ASN A 12 40.18 -37.41 46.30
N VAL A 13 39.52 -38.46 45.79
CA VAL A 13 39.21 -38.63 44.37
C VAL A 13 38.32 -37.50 43.80
N LEU A 14 37.52 -36.81 44.63
CA LEU A 14 36.70 -35.67 44.18
C LEU A 14 37.58 -34.44 43.88
N LEU A 15 38.56 -34.15 44.74
CA LEU A 15 39.53 -33.08 44.51
C LEU A 15 40.39 -33.41 43.28
N LEU A 16 40.88 -34.64 43.16
CA LEU A 16 41.62 -35.12 41.98
C LEU A 16 40.82 -35.01 40.68
N GLY A 17 39.49 -35.21 40.74
CA GLY A 17 38.60 -35.07 39.59
C GLY A 17 38.30 -33.62 39.20
N ARG A 18 38.31 -32.67 40.15
CA ARG A 18 38.04 -31.24 39.90
C ARG A 18 39.29 -30.42 39.60
N ASN A 19 40.38 -30.61 40.37
CA ASN A 19 41.58 -29.79 40.29
C ASN A 19 42.85 -30.58 40.69
N PRO A 20 43.35 -31.49 39.85
CA PRO A 20 44.50 -32.34 40.16
C PRO A 20 45.85 -31.61 40.23
N VAL A 21 45.90 -30.29 39.99
CA VAL A 21 47.14 -29.50 39.88
C VAL A 21 47.20 -28.33 40.87
N CYS A 22 46.22 -28.20 41.79
CA CYS A 22 46.42 -27.36 42.97
C CYS A 22 47.34 -28.04 43.99
N GLU A 23 47.86 -27.27 44.94
CA GLU A 23 48.77 -27.74 46.00
C GLU A 23 48.19 -28.94 46.78
N GLU A 24 46.93 -28.83 47.18
CA GLU A 24 46.18 -29.92 47.82
C GLU A 24 46.02 -31.14 46.89
N GLY A 25 45.68 -30.90 45.62
CA GLY A 25 45.52 -31.95 44.59
C GLY A 25 46.82 -32.72 44.33
N LEU A 26 47.98 -32.05 44.40
CA LEU A 26 49.29 -32.68 44.29
C LEU A 26 49.61 -33.58 45.50
N GLU A 27 49.20 -33.22 46.72
CA GLU A 27 49.30 -34.11 47.89
C GLU A 27 48.33 -35.30 47.79
N GLU A 28 47.14 -35.14 47.21
CA GLU A 28 46.25 -36.27 46.93
C GLU A 28 46.80 -37.19 45.82
N ILE A 29 47.48 -36.63 44.80
CA ILE A 29 48.26 -37.42 43.82
C ILE A 29 49.39 -38.15 44.53
N ARG A 30 50.13 -37.49 45.43
CA ARG A 30 51.19 -38.11 46.21
C ARG A 30 50.66 -39.30 47.02
N LYS A 31 49.54 -39.15 47.74
CA LYS A 31 48.88 -40.27 48.47
C LYS A 31 48.51 -41.43 47.55
N LEU A 32 47.93 -41.14 46.37
CA LEU A 32 47.57 -42.17 45.40
C LEU A 32 48.79 -42.91 44.84
N LEU A 33 49.85 -42.19 44.47
CA LEU A 33 51.10 -42.77 43.97
C LEU A 33 51.83 -43.57 45.06
N LEU A 34 51.80 -43.10 46.32
CA LEU A 34 52.38 -43.76 47.47
C LEU A 34 51.68 -45.10 47.76
N LEU A 35 50.35 -45.14 47.71
CA LEU A 35 49.55 -46.37 47.83
C LEU A 35 49.88 -47.36 46.70
N LEU A 36 49.97 -46.88 45.45
CA LEU A 36 50.34 -47.70 44.28
C LEU A 36 51.78 -48.26 44.39
N LEU A 37 52.73 -47.45 44.87
CA LEU A 37 54.10 -47.87 45.14
C LEU A 37 54.15 -48.96 46.21
N GLY A 38 53.40 -48.79 47.30
CA GLY A 38 53.25 -49.80 48.35
C GLY A 38 52.74 -51.14 47.82
N CYS A 39 51.65 -51.11 47.04
CA CYS A 39 51.16 -52.30 46.34
C CYS A 39 52.24 -52.93 45.44
N ALA A 40 52.99 -52.12 44.68
CA ALA A 40 54.03 -52.61 43.76
C ALA A 40 55.20 -53.30 44.49
N VAL A 41 55.67 -52.77 45.62
CA VAL A 41 56.81 -53.36 46.35
C VAL A 41 56.43 -54.47 47.34
N GLN A 42 55.15 -54.58 47.70
CA GLN A 42 54.64 -55.67 48.56
C GLN A 42 54.08 -56.89 47.77
N CYS A 43 53.82 -56.75 46.46
CA CYS A 43 53.28 -57.82 45.63
C CYS A 43 54.29 -58.94 45.32
N GLU A 44 53.80 -60.04 44.72
CA GLU A 44 54.61 -61.20 44.34
C GLU A 44 55.67 -60.88 43.28
N ARG A 45 55.43 -59.88 42.41
CA ARG A 45 56.34 -59.44 41.35
C ARG A 45 57.18 -58.21 41.74
N LYS A 46 57.34 -57.96 43.05
CA LYS A 46 58.09 -56.81 43.59
C LYS A 46 59.51 -56.68 43.02
N GLU A 47 60.17 -57.81 42.73
CA GLU A 47 61.54 -57.85 42.23
C GLU A 47 61.67 -57.12 40.88
N GLU A 48 60.74 -57.34 39.93
CA GLU A 48 60.71 -56.58 38.68
C GLU A 48 60.48 -55.08 38.88
N CYS A 49 59.74 -54.69 39.93
CA CYS A 49 59.47 -53.28 40.23
C CYS A 49 60.73 -52.63 40.82
N ILE A 50 61.43 -53.33 41.70
CA ILE A 50 62.72 -52.89 42.26
C ILE A 50 63.80 -52.81 41.16
N GLU A 51 63.89 -53.76 40.23
CA GLU A 51 64.80 -53.69 39.09
C GLU A 51 64.53 -52.45 38.20
N LYS A 52 63.26 -52.15 37.91
CA LYS A 52 62.86 -50.95 37.16
C LYS A 52 63.27 -49.67 37.90
N ILE A 53 63.06 -49.59 39.21
CA ILE A 53 63.54 -48.47 40.03
C ILE A 53 65.08 -48.40 40.01
N GLN A 54 65.77 -49.54 40.04
CA GLN A 54 67.23 -49.63 39.92
C GLN A 54 67.78 -49.18 38.55
N SER A 55 66.94 -48.95 37.54
CA SER A 55 67.33 -48.38 36.24
C SER A 55 67.29 -46.84 36.14
N LEU A 56 66.62 -46.16 37.09
CA LEU A 56 66.41 -44.70 37.07
C LEU A 56 67.70 -43.90 37.40
N ASP A 57 67.62 -42.57 37.41
CA ASP A 57 68.70 -41.71 37.93
C ASP A 57 68.85 -41.81 39.47
N PHE A 58 69.95 -41.30 40.02
CA PHE A 58 70.30 -41.44 41.43
C PHE A 58 69.34 -40.71 42.38
N ASP A 59 68.89 -39.51 42.01
CA ASP A 59 68.09 -38.66 42.88
C ASP A 59 66.65 -39.18 42.95
N THR A 60 66.07 -39.57 41.80
CA THR A 60 64.77 -40.25 41.73
C THR A 60 64.81 -41.60 42.47
N LYS A 61 65.91 -42.37 42.38
CA LYS A 61 66.10 -43.58 43.18
C LYS A 61 66.05 -43.31 44.68
N ALA A 62 66.76 -42.28 45.15
CA ALA A 62 66.81 -41.92 46.57
C ALA A 62 65.42 -41.49 47.08
N ALA A 63 64.70 -40.66 46.32
CA ALA A 63 63.35 -40.24 46.64
C ALA A 63 62.36 -41.43 46.69
N ILE A 64 62.37 -42.31 45.68
CA ILE A 64 61.51 -43.49 45.67
C ILE A 64 61.88 -44.45 46.81
N ALA A 65 63.16 -44.61 47.15
CA ALA A 65 63.58 -45.45 48.28
C ALA A 65 63.06 -44.93 49.63
N ALA A 66 63.02 -43.61 49.84
CA ALA A 66 62.40 -43.01 51.02
C ALA A 66 60.88 -43.29 51.07
N HIS A 67 60.17 -43.14 49.94
CA HIS A 67 58.74 -43.49 49.88
C HIS A 67 58.47 -45.00 50.00
N ILE A 68 59.40 -45.87 49.61
CA ILE A 68 59.32 -47.31 49.90
C ILE A 68 59.40 -47.55 51.41
N GLN A 69 60.29 -46.87 52.15
CA GLN A 69 60.34 -46.97 53.61
C GLN A 69 59.03 -46.46 54.25
N GLU A 70 58.49 -45.35 53.73
CA GLU A 70 57.19 -44.78 54.16
C GLU A 70 56.02 -45.78 54.06
N VAL A 71 56.06 -46.75 53.12
CA VAL A 71 55.02 -47.78 52.92
C VAL A 71 55.46 -49.22 53.26
N THR A 72 56.58 -49.42 53.93
CA THR A 72 57.02 -50.76 54.39
C THR A 72 57.56 -50.80 55.83
N HIS A 73 57.97 -49.66 56.39
CA HIS A 73 58.62 -49.57 57.71
C HIS A 73 58.03 -48.49 58.64
N CYS A 74 57.22 -47.55 58.13
CA CYS A 74 56.56 -46.54 58.97
C CYS A 74 55.36 -47.14 59.73
N GLN A 75 55.40 -47.15 61.06
CA GLN A 75 54.35 -47.76 61.91
C GLN A 75 53.01 -47.01 61.91
N GLU A 76 52.99 -45.76 61.44
CA GLU A 76 51.77 -44.97 61.23
C GLU A 76 51.04 -45.42 59.96
N ASN A 77 51.79 -45.63 58.87
CA ASN A 77 51.26 -46.01 57.55
C ASN A 77 51.19 -47.53 57.32
N VAL A 78 51.85 -48.35 58.14
CA VAL A 78 51.99 -49.79 57.93
C VAL A 78 51.75 -50.54 59.24
N PHE A 79 50.73 -51.39 59.24
CA PHE A 79 50.46 -52.31 60.34
C PHE A 79 50.97 -53.70 59.96
N ASP A 80 51.92 -54.22 60.74
CA ASP A 80 52.46 -55.56 60.55
C ASP A 80 51.41 -56.62 60.89
N LEU A 81 51.41 -57.74 60.17
CA LEU A 81 50.54 -58.89 60.34
C LEU A 81 51.32 -60.17 60.71
N HIS A 82 52.65 -60.14 60.85
CA HIS A 82 53.44 -61.32 61.23
C HIS A 82 53.01 -61.94 62.58
N TRP A 83 52.42 -61.16 63.49
CA TRP A 83 51.83 -61.64 64.75
C TRP A 83 50.73 -62.69 64.57
N LEU A 84 50.05 -62.76 63.41
CA LEU A 84 49.07 -63.81 63.08
C LEU A 84 49.70 -65.21 62.93
N GLY A 85 51.03 -65.30 62.87
CA GLY A 85 51.79 -66.56 62.78
C GLY A 85 52.72 -66.83 63.96
N ILE A 86 52.63 -66.08 65.06
CA ILE A 86 53.53 -66.22 66.23
C ILE A 86 52.76 -66.78 67.42
N ASP A 87 52.99 -68.07 67.72
CA ASP A 87 52.57 -68.67 68.99
C ASP A 87 53.42 -68.12 70.15
N GLY A 88 52.78 -67.55 71.18
CA GLY A 88 53.41 -67.23 72.46
C GLY A 88 53.85 -65.78 72.72
N LEU A 89 53.29 -64.79 72.02
CA LEU A 89 53.50 -63.35 72.28
C LEU A 89 53.21 -62.95 73.75
N CYS A 90 53.99 -61.99 74.26
CA CYS A 90 53.82 -61.40 75.58
C CYS A 90 52.54 -60.53 75.65
N PRO A 91 51.83 -60.46 76.80
CA PRO A 91 50.71 -59.54 76.98
C PRO A 91 51.01 -58.06 76.66
N GLU A 92 52.22 -57.59 76.96
CA GLU A 92 52.64 -56.21 76.64
C GLU A 92 52.78 -55.97 75.13
N GLU A 93 53.23 -56.97 74.37
CA GLU A 93 53.33 -56.91 72.91
C GLU A 93 51.94 -56.87 72.27
N TRP A 94 51.01 -57.69 72.79
CA TRP A 94 49.59 -57.66 72.42
C TRP A 94 48.92 -56.32 72.73
N GLU A 95 49.15 -55.74 73.91
CA GLU A 95 48.64 -54.41 74.25
C GLU A 95 49.18 -53.33 73.30
N ASN A 96 50.47 -53.35 73.01
CA ASN A 96 51.11 -52.38 72.12
C ASN A 96 50.57 -52.48 70.69
N LEU A 97 50.38 -53.71 70.18
CA LEU A 97 49.77 -53.98 68.88
C LEU A 97 48.32 -53.48 68.82
N CYS A 98 47.49 -53.84 69.79
CA CYS A 98 46.08 -53.41 69.86
C CYS A 98 45.95 -51.90 70.00
N ARG A 99 46.85 -51.25 70.76
CA ARG A 99 46.91 -49.80 70.93
C ARG A 99 47.28 -49.09 69.63
N SER A 100 48.29 -49.59 68.91
CA SER A 100 48.67 -49.09 67.58
C SER A 100 47.53 -49.24 66.57
N MET A 101 46.93 -50.44 66.47
CA MET A 101 45.78 -50.70 65.59
C MET A 101 44.60 -49.77 65.90
N SER A 102 44.28 -49.54 67.18
CA SER A 102 43.19 -48.66 67.60
C SER A 102 43.46 -47.18 67.30
N ILE A 103 44.71 -46.73 67.30
CA ILE A 103 45.07 -45.35 66.93
C ILE A 103 44.91 -45.17 65.42
N ASN A 104 45.53 -46.05 64.62
CA ASN A 104 45.52 -45.92 63.16
C ASN A 104 44.09 -46.11 62.60
N LEU A 105 43.29 -47.05 63.13
CA LEU A 105 41.88 -47.18 62.78
C LEU A 105 41.05 -45.94 63.15
N LYS A 106 41.34 -45.28 64.29
CA LYS A 106 40.63 -44.06 64.66
C LYS A 106 40.94 -42.91 63.70
N ILE A 107 42.21 -42.72 63.33
CA ILE A 107 42.62 -41.70 62.35
C ILE A 107 41.87 -41.89 61.02
N LEU A 108 41.79 -43.12 60.51
CA LEU A 108 41.10 -43.43 59.27
C LEU A 108 39.57 -43.22 59.36
N VAL A 109 38.95 -43.51 60.51
CA VAL A 109 37.52 -43.25 60.74
C VAL A 109 37.23 -41.75 60.83
N ASP A 110 38.00 -41.01 61.62
CA ASP A 110 37.83 -39.57 61.80
C ASP A 110 38.00 -38.83 60.44
N GLN A 111 38.97 -39.25 59.62
CA GLN A 111 39.19 -38.71 58.27
C GLN A 111 38.07 -39.06 57.29
N ARG A 112 37.57 -40.31 57.30
CA ARG A 112 36.43 -40.73 56.47
C ARG A 112 35.20 -39.88 56.75
N ASP A 113 34.90 -39.66 58.04
CA ASP A 113 33.70 -38.96 58.46
C ASP A 113 33.81 -37.46 58.15
N TRP A 114 35.00 -36.86 58.32
CA TRP A 114 35.27 -35.49 57.86
C TRP A 114 35.15 -35.33 56.33
N GLN A 115 35.73 -36.23 55.53
CA GLN A 115 35.59 -36.19 54.06
C GLN A 115 34.13 -36.39 53.61
N PHE A 116 33.36 -37.21 54.34
CA PHE A 116 31.94 -37.40 54.07
C PHE A 116 31.13 -36.12 54.36
N GLU A 117 31.37 -35.47 55.50
CA GLU A 117 30.71 -34.23 55.92
C GLU A 117 30.96 -33.09 54.92
N VAL A 118 32.23 -32.80 54.60
CA VAL A 118 32.60 -31.77 53.60
C VAL A 118 31.96 -32.06 52.23
N SER A 119 32.01 -33.32 51.74
CA SER A 119 31.38 -33.64 50.45
C SER A 119 29.85 -33.67 50.49
N SER A 120 29.23 -33.63 51.67
CA SER A 120 27.79 -33.45 51.85
C SER A 120 27.43 -31.97 51.83
N GLU A 121 28.21 -31.11 52.50
CA GLU A 121 28.02 -29.66 52.50
C GLU A 121 28.17 -29.07 51.09
N GLU A 122 29.25 -29.38 50.36
CA GLU A 122 29.44 -28.93 48.97
C GLU A 122 28.26 -29.29 48.06
N LYS A 123 27.71 -30.50 48.21
CA LYS A 123 26.59 -30.97 47.39
C LYS A 123 25.28 -30.28 47.79
N SER A 124 25.11 -29.95 49.07
CA SER A 124 23.97 -29.17 49.55
C SER A 124 24.01 -27.72 49.05
N GLU A 125 25.19 -27.11 48.99
CA GLU A 125 25.41 -25.77 48.40
C GLU A 125 25.14 -25.80 46.89
N GLN A 126 25.75 -26.74 46.14
CA GLN A 126 25.52 -26.88 44.69
C GLN A 126 24.04 -27.18 44.34
N LEU A 127 23.32 -27.93 45.17
CA LEU A 127 21.88 -28.15 45.01
C LEU A 127 21.03 -26.91 45.33
N LEU A 128 21.51 -26.01 46.20
CA LEU A 128 20.84 -24.76 46.52
C LEU A 128 21.01 -23.75 45.37
N ASP A 129 22.21 -23.63 44.80
CA ASP A 129 22.50 -22.76 43.65
C ASP A 129 21.71 -23.21 42.41
N CYS A 130 21.80 -24.48 42.02
CA CYS A 130 21.03 -25.03 40.90
C CYS A 130 19.51 -24.87 41.07
N ARG A 131 19.01 -24.75 42.31
CA ARG A 131 17.60 -24.49 42.59
C ARG A 131 17.25 -23.01 42.44
N GLN A 132 18.10 -22.09 42.89
CA GLN A 132 17.91 -20.65 42.69
C GLN A 132 17.90 -20.30 41.20
N ASP A 133 18.79 -20.90 40.41
CA ASP A 133 18.80 -20.77 38.94
C ASP A 133 17.50 -21.29 38.31
N LEU A 134 17.01 -22.46 38.76
CA LEU A 134 15.77 -23.05 38.25
C LEU A 134 14.54 -22.20 38.60
N ASP A 135 14.42 -21.75 39.84
CA ASP A 135 13.32 -20.88 40.30
C ASP A 135 13.33 -19.53 39.55
N SER A 136 14.52 -18.99 39.24
CA SER A 136 14.73 -17.80 38.41
C SER A 136 14.28 -18.00 36.96
N VAL A 137 14.70 -19.10 36.31
CA VAL A 137 14.28 -19.44 34.94
C VAL A 137 12.77 -19.71 34.87
N GLU A 138 12.15 -20.30 35.89
CA GLU A 138 10.69 -20.48 35.92
C GLU A 138 9.95 -19.13 35.98
N ALA A 139 10.50 -18.14 36.68
CA ALA A 139 9.95 -16.78 36.70
C ALA A 139 10.08 -16.07 35.33
N GLU A 140 11.23 -16.21 34.65
CA GLU A 140 11.42 -15.70 33.28
C GLU A 140 10.45 -16.34 32.27
N VAL A 141 10.24 -17.66 32.36
CA VAL A 141 9.29 -18.38 31.49
C VAL A 141 7.86 -17.87 31.71
N LYS A 142 7.43 -17.66 32.96
CA LYS A 142 6.11 -17.08 33.29
C LYS A 142 5.96 -15.66 32.72
N ARG A 143 7.00 -14.82 32.83
CA ARG A 143 7.03 -13.47 32.24
C ARG A 143 6.86 -13.52 30.72
N HIS A 144 7.66 -14.32 30.01
CA HIS A 144 7.56 -14.47 28.55
C HIS A 144 6.21 -15.05 28.10
N GLN A 145 5.59 -15.96 28.86
CA GLN A 145 4.24 -16.46 28.58
C GLN A 145 3.20 -15.34 28.65
N GLN A 146 3.27 -14.47 29.67
CA GLN A 146 2.33 -13.36 29.84
C GLN A 146 2.53 -12.26 28.77
N GLU A 147 3.78 -11.95 28.42
CA GLU A 147 4.11 -11.03 27.31
C GLU A 147 3.58 -11.56 25.95
N ASN A 148 3.74 -12.85 25.67
CA ASN A 148 3.22 -13.48 24.45
C ASN A 148 1.68 -13.43 24.39
N MET A 149 0.99 -13.61 25.52
CA MET A 149 -0.47 -13.44 25.60
C MET A 149 -0.92 -11.99 25.31
N GLN A 150 -0.16 -10.99 25.79
CA GLN A 150 -0.44 -9.57 25.48
C GLN A 150 -0.21 -9.26 23.99
N LEU A 151 0.91 -9.72 23.41
CA LEU A 151 1.20 -9.57 21.97
C LEU A 151 0.13 -10.26 21.10
N LEU A 152 -0.43 -11.38 21.56
CA LEU A 152 -1.56 -12.05 20.91
C LEU A 152 -2.88 -11.25 20.97
N THR A 153 -3.13 -10.46 22.01
CA THR A 153 -4.27 -9.52 22.03
C THR A 153 -4.02 -8.28 21.17
N ASP A 154 -2.82 -7.72 21.20
CA ASP A 154 -2.46 -6.54 20.41
C ASP A 154 -2.49 -6.86 18.92
N ALA A 155 -2.00 -8.04 18.52
CA ALA A 155 -2.12 -8.55 17.16
C ALA A 155 -3.56 -8.88 16.73
N ARG A 156 -4.55 -8.92 17.64
CA ARG A 156 -5.99 -8.98 17.29
C ARG A 156 -6.54 -7.57 17.09
N ALA A 157 -6.25 -6.63 17.99
CA ALA A 157 -6.64 -5.22 17.81
C ALA A 157 -6.08 -4.64 16.51
N ALA A 158 -4.81 -4.90 16.20
CA ALA A 158 -4.15 -4.47 14.97
C ALA A 158 -4.71 -5.13 13.69
N ARG A 159 -5.53 -6.19 13.79
CA ARG A 159 -6.33 -6.70 12.65
C ARG A 159 -7.59 -5.85 12.48
N MET A 160 -8.37 -5.67 13.55
CA MET A 160 -9.58 -4.83 13.53
C MET A 160 -9.30 -3.44 12.93
N TYR A 161 -8.22 -2.78 13.35
CA TYR A 161 -7.85 -1.46 12.81
C TYR A 161 -7.44 -1.47 11.33
N ARG A 162 -6.97 -2.60 10.77
CA ARG A 162 -6.73 -2.72 9.31
C ARG A 162 -8.04 -2.93 8.57
N ASP A 163 -8.92 -3.78 9.10
CA ASP A 163 -10.24 -4.03 8.51
C ASP A 163 -11.08 -2.73 8.48
N GLU A 164 -11.02 -1.93 9.55
CA GLU A 164 -11.58 -0.58 9.62
C GLU A 164 -10.94 0.40 8.61
N LEU A 165 -9.60 0.40 8.51
CA LEU A 165 -8.86 1.25 7.57
C LEU A 165 -9.19 0.92 6.11
N ASP A 166 -9.31 -0.34 5.74
CA ASP A 166 -9.69 -0.75 4.39
C ASP A 166 -11.16 -0.42 4.10
N ALA A 167 -12.04 -0.54 5.09
CA ALA A 167 -13.40 -0.01 5.02
C ALA A 167 -13.47 1.52 4.93
N MET A 168 -12.47 2.26 5.44
CA MET A 168 -12.32 3.72 5.23
C MET A 168 -11.86 4.03 3.79
N LYS A 169 -10.85 3.32 3.26
CA LYS A 169 -10.36 3.47 1.88
C LYS A 169 -11.49 3.26 0.86
N GLU A 170 -12.26 2.19 1.02
CA GLU A 170 -13.43 1.92 0.17
C GLU A 170 -14.53 2.98 0.29
N ARG A 171 -14.58 3.78 1.36
CA ARG A 171 -15.48 4.94 1.47
C ARG A 171 -14.90 6.17 0.78
N ALA A 172 -13.59 6.42 0.88
CA ALA A 172 -12.91 7.48 0.13
C ALA A 172 -13.06 7.27 -1.40
N ILE A 173 -12.72 6.07 -1.90
CA ILE A 173 -12.84 5.72 -3.33
C ILE A 173 -14.28 5.87 -3.86
N ARG A 174 -15.31 5.78 -2.99
CA ARG A 174 -16.71 6.07 -3.34
C ARG A 174 -17.03 7.56 -3.30
N ALA A 175 -16.45 8.33 -2.38
CA ALA A 175 -16.55 9.79 -2.37
C ALA A 175 -15.95 10.38 -3.65
N ASP A 176 -14.72 10.02 -4.02
CA ASP A 176 -14.02 10.50 -5.22
C ASP A 176 -14.86 10.31 -6.51
N LYS A 177 -15.55 9.17 -6.61
CA LYS A 177 -16.46 8.84 -7.73
C LYS A 177 -17.71 9.71 -7.74
N LEU A 178 -18.32 9.95 -6.58
CA LEU A 178 -19.48 10.82 -6.44
C LEU A 178 -19.12 12.29 -6.68
N GLU A 179 -17.97 12.75 -6.23
CA GLU A 179 -17.45 14.09 -6.54
C GLU A 179 -17.18 14.25 -8.05
N SER A 180 -16.63 13.21 -8.69
CA SER A 180 -16.47 13.14 -10.15
C SER A 180 -17.80 13.10 -10.92
N GLU A 181 -18.90 12.67 -10.30
CA GLU A 181 -20.26 12.79 -10.85
C GLU A 181 -20.81 14.21 -10.65
N VAL A 182 -20.70 14.76 -9.44
CA VAL A 182 -21.12 16.13 -9.12
C VAL A 182 -20.40 17.16 -10.01
N ALA A 183 -19.10 17.00 -10.29
CA ALA A 183 -18.37 17.82 -11.26
C ALA A 183 -19.03 17.77 -12.65
N ARG A 184 -19.23 16.57 -13.21
CA ARG A 184 -19.91 16.39 -14.51
C ARG A 184 -21.35 16.91 -14.55
N TYR A 185 -22.04 16.99 -13.41
CA TYR A 185 -23.35 17.65 -13.30
C TYR A 185 -23.25 19.19 -13.23
N ARG A 186 -22.20 19.75 -12.59
CA ARG A 186 -21.91 21.19 -12.64
C ARG A 186 -21.59 21.65 -14.06
N ASP A 187 -20.80 20.90 -14.81
CA ASP A 187 -20.46 21.22 -16.21
C ASP A 187 -21.71 21.23 -17.10
N LYS A 188 -22.59 20.24 -16.93
CA LYS A 188 -23.90 20.19 -17.63
C LYS A 188 -24.80 21.37 -17.25
N LEU A 189 -24.83 21.76 -15.98
CA LEU A 189 -25.59 22.92 -15.51
C LEU A 189 -25.02 24.23 -16.08
N HIS A 190 -23.70 24.38 -16.13
CA HIS A 190 -23.04 25.53 -16.75
C HIS A 190 -23.37 25.64 -18.24
N ASN A 191 -23.26 24.54 -18.98
CA ASN A 191 -23.65 24.49 -20.40
C ASN A 191 -25.14 24.83 -20.60
N MET A 192 -26.03 24.30 -19.75
CA MET A 192 -27.47 24.60 -19.82
C MET A 192 -27.75 26.08 -19.50
N ASN A 193 -27.02 26.68 -18.57
CA ASN A 193 -27.10 28.11 -18.27
C ASN A 193 -26.58 28.97 -19.43
N PHE A 194 -25.48 28.59 -20.08
CA PHE A 194 -24.95 29.25 -21.28
C PHE A 194 -25.99 29.23 -22.42
N TYR A 195 -26.55 28.07 -22.74
CA TYR A 195 -27.61 27.98 -23.76
C TYR A 195 -28.88 28.73 -23.36
N LYS A 196 -29.21 28.82 -22.07
CA LYS A 196 -30.32 29.65 -21.59
C LYS A 196 -30.05 31.13 -21.83
N VAL A 197 -28.88 31.65 -21.44
CA VAL A 197 -28.51 33.05 -21.68
C VAL A 197 -28.54 33.36 -23.17
N LYS A 198 -27.93 32.50 -24.02
CA LYS A 198 -27.94 32.73 -25.46
C LYS A 198 -29.34 32.61 -26.10
N LEU A 199 -30.26 31.86 -25.49
CA LEU A 199 -31.67 31.84 -25.90
C LEU A 199 -32.38 33.16 -25.57
N GLU A 200 -32.12 33.77 -24.40
CA GLU A 200 -32.71 35.07 -24.05
C GLU A 200 -32.14 36.20 -24.93
N GLU A 201 -30.80 36.26 -25.14
CA GLU A 201 -30.17 37.19 -26.09
C GLU A 201 -30.84 37.11 -27.47
N LEU A 202 -31.03 35.90 -28.01
CA LEU A 202 -31.66 35.72 -29.32
C LEU A 202 -33.16 36.09 -29.33
N LYS A 203 -33.86 36.11 -28.19
CA LYS A 203 -35.22 36.67 -28.14
C LYS A 203 -35.19 38.19 -28.16
N GLU A 204 -34.25 38.81 -27.46
CA GLU A 204 -34.06 40.26 -27.44
C GLU A 204 -33.67 40.77 -28.84
N ASP A 205 -32.71 40.11 -29.51
CA ASP A 205 -32.38 40.34 -30.92
C ASP A 205 -33.62 40.26 -31.84
N ASN A 206 -34.43 39.21 -31.71
CA ASN A 206 -35.64 39.04 -32.52
C ASN A 206 -36.73 40.09 -32.18
N GLN A 207 -36.84 40.51 -30.92
CA GLN A 207 -37.78 41.56 -30.50
C GLN A 207 -37.39 42.91 -31.13
N VAL A 208 -36.11 43.30 -31.04
CA VAL A 208 -35.60 44.53 -31.65
C VAL A 208 -35.74 44.48 -33.19
N LEU A 209 -35.53 43.33 -33.83
CA LEU A 209 -35.78 43.15 -35.26
C LEU A 209 -37.28 43.28 -35.62
N MET A 210 -38.18 42.76 -34.79
CA MET A 210 -39.62 42.90 -35.00
C MET A 210 -40.11 44.34 -34.79
N GLU A 211 -39.56 45.06 -33.81
CA GLU A 211 -39.81 46.49 -33.59
C GLU A 211 -39.26 47.33 -34.76
N SER A 212 -38.02 47.08 -35.19
CA SER A 212 -37.41 47.73 -36.36
C SER A 212 -38.23 47.49 -37.63
N LYS A 213 -38.74 46.26 -37.82
CA LYS A 213 -39.63 45.93 -38.93
C LYS A 213 -40.95 46.70 -38.85
N ALA A 214 -41.56 46.78 -37.67
CA ALA A 214 -42.82 47.51 -37.47
C ALA A 214 -42.65 49.01 -37.75
N MET A 215 -41.54 49.61 -37.30
CA MET A 215 -41.18 51.00 -37.62
C MET A 215 -41.03 51.23 -39.13
N LEU A 216 -40.31 50.35 -39.84
CA LEU A 216 -40.17 50.43 -41.30
C LEU A 216 -41.48 50.19 -42.06
N GLU A 217 -42.38 49.34 -41.54
CA GLU A 217 -43.73 49.17 -42.10
C GLU A 217 -44.60 50.41 -41.87
N GLU A 218 -44.47 51.08 -40.72
CA GLU A 218 -45.15 52.35 -40.45
C GLU A 218 -44.60 53.51 -41.29
N GLU A 219 -43.28 53.63 -41.47
CA GLU A 219 -42.65 54.62 -42.36
C GLU A 219 -43.06 54.39 -43.82
N LEU A 220 -43.07 53.14 -44.29
CA LEU A 220 -43.55 52.80 -45.63
C LEU A 220 -45.05 53.11 -45.81
N GLN A 221 -45.85 52.94 -44.75
CA GLN A 221 -47.27 53.30 -44.77
C GLN A 221 -47.49 54.82 -44.73
N LYS A 222 -46.67 55.57 -43.97
CA LYS A 222 -46.64 57.03 -43.97
C LYS A 222 -46.22 57.60 -45.32
N SER A 223 -45.20 57.04 -45.97
CA SER A 223 -44.79 57.41 -47.33
C SER A 223 -45.96 57.23 -48.31
N LYS A 224 -46.59 56.04 -48.32
CA LYS A 224 -47.74 55.77 -49.21
C LYS A 224 -48.94 56.68 -48.92
N LEU A 225 -49.20 57.01 -47.66
CA LEU A 225 -50.24 57.97 -47.30
C LEU A 225 -49.87 59.38 -47.79
N HIS A 226 -48.61 59.80 -47.66
CA HIS A 226 -48.13 61.07 -48.18
C HIS A 226 -48.23 61.13 -49.72
N ASP A 227 -47.79 60.08 -50.43
CA ASP A 227 -47.91 59.95 -51.89
C ASP A 227 -49.39 60.08 -52.34
N MET A 228 -50.30 59.39 -51.64
CA MET A 228 -51.75 59.48 -51.90
C MET A 228 -52.34 60.84 -51.51
N GLU A 229 -51.89 61.47 -50.42
CA GLU A 229 -52.31 62.81 -50.03
C GLU A 229 -51.87 63.83 -51.07
N GLU A 230 -50.63 63.77 -51.57
CA GLU A 230 -50.14 64.60 -52.68
C GLU A 230 -50.99 64.40 -53.93
N GLU A 231 -51.24 63.15 -54.36
CA GLU A 231 -52.10 62.82 -55.50
C GLU A 231 -53.51 63.40 -55.32
N THR A 232 -54.15 63.21 -54.15
CA THR A 232 -55.46 63.82 -53.89
C THR A 232 -55.43 65.36 -53.79
N THR A 233 -54.30 66.00 -53.48
CA THR A 233 -54.18 67.46 -53.58
C THR A 233 -54.02 67.93 -55.03
N VAL A 234 -53.41 67.13 -55.90
CA VAL A 234 -53.31 67.40 -57.34
C VAL A 234 -54.68 67.24 -57.98
N ASP A 235 -55.41 66.15 -57.68
CA ASP A 235 -56.78 65.95 -58.12
C ASP A 235 -57.73 67.03 -57.61
N ARG A 236 -57.59 67.47 -56.35
CA ARG A 236 -58.40 68.56 -55.78
C ARG A 236 -58.18 69.88 -56.54
N ARG A 237 -56.91 70.26 -56.76
CA ARG A 237 -56.55 71.41 -57.61
C ARG A 237 -57.09 71.26 -59.04
N ARG A 238 -57.09 70.05 -59.59
CA ARG A 238 -57.62 69.78 -60.93
C ARG A 238 -59.15 69.88 -60.99
N ILE A 239 -59.85 69.48 -59.93
CA ILE A 239 -61.30 69.69 -59.76
C ILE A 239 -61.60 71.18 -59.63
N GLU A 240 -60.81 71.93 -58.84
CA GLU A 240 -60.92 73.39 -58.70
C GLU A 240 -60.72 74.11 -60.05
N GLU A 241 -59.66 73.79 -60.80
CA GLU A 241 -59.48 74.31 -62.18
C GLU A 241 -60.67 74.00 -63.10
N LEU A 242 -61.25 72.79 -62.99
CA LEU A 242 -62.38 72.37 -63.81
C LEU A 242 -63.67 73.10 -63.39
N LEU A 243 -63.87 73.37 -62.11
CA LEU A 243 -64.97 74.18 -61.60
C LEU A 243 -64.83 75.65 -62.04
N GLU A 244 -63.65 76.24 -61.97
CA GLU A 244 -63.38 77.59 -62.49
C GLU A 244 -63.68 77.68 -63.99
N ARG A 245 -63.18 76.72 -64.79
CA ARG A 245 -63.50 76.62 -66.22
C ARG A 245 -65.00 76.46 -66.46
N ASN A 246 -65.70 75.69 -65.62
CA ASN A 246 -67.15 75.49 -65.74
C ASN A 246 -67.92 76.78 -65.41
N VAL A 247 -67.54 77.53 -64.36
CA VAL A 247 -68.11 78.85 -64.05
C VAL A 247 -67.84 79.85 -65.18
N ILE A 248 -66.65 79.85 -65.78
CA ILE A 248 -66.34 80.68 -66.96
C ILE A 248 -67.21 80.28 -68.16
N LEU A 249 -67.42 78.97 -68.39
CA LEU A 249 -68.31 78.46 -69.43
C LEU A 249 -69.77 78.84 -69.19
N GLU A 250 -70.31 78.64 -67.98
CA GLU A 250 -71.66 79.09 -67.60
C GLU A 250 -71.83 80.60 -67.79
N LEU A 251 -70.83 81.41 -67.39
CA LEU A 251 -70.86 82.86 -67.60
C LEU A 251 -70.81 83.22 -69.10
N SER A 252 -70.06 82.50 -69.93
CA SER A 252 -70.06 82.72 -71.38
C SER A 252 -71.37 82.28 -72.05
N GLN A 253 -71.96 81.16 -71.61
CA GLN A 253 -73.23 80.65 -72.08
C GLN A 253 -74.37 81.58 -71.66
N LYS A 254 -74.29 82.15 -70.45
CA LYS A 254 -75.23 83.16 -69.96
C LYS A 254 -75.13 84.46 -70.76
N ARG A 255 -73.92 84.97 -71.04
CA ARG A 255 -73.73 86.11 -71.95
C ARG A 255 -74.30 85.83 -73.34
N SER A 256 -74.04 84.65 -73.91
CA SER A 256 -74.60 84.24 -75.21
C SER A 256 -76.14 84.12 -75.18
N MET A 257 -76.73 83.65 -74.09
CA MET A 257 -78.18 83.65 -73.85
C MET A 257 -78.76 85.07 -73.72
N GLU A 258 -78.04 86.00 -73.10
CA GLU A 258 -78.44 87.40 -72.96
C GLU A 258 -78.31 88.16 -74.30
N GLU A 259 -77.28 87.84 -75.09
CA GLU A 259 -77.07 88.33 -76.46
C GLU A 259 -78.11 87.77 -77.43
N SER A 260 -78.46 86.49 -77.33
CA SER A 260 -79.55 85.85 -78.08
C SER A 260 -80.92 86.45 -77.73
N LYS A 261 -81.18 86.76 -76.44
CA LYS A 261 -82.38 87.52 -76.03
C LYS A 261 -82.41 88.93 -76.63
N ARG A 262 -81.27 89.62 -76.66
CA ARG A 262 -81.15 90.95 -77.26
C ARG A 262 -81.42 90.92 -78.78
N LEU A 263 -80.86 89.94 -79.49
CA LEU A 263 -81.15 89.70 -80.91
C LEU A 263 -82.64 89.37 -81.16
N GLY A 264 -83.28 88.67 -80.22
CA GLY A 264 -84.73 88.45 -80.23
C GLY A 264 -85.55 89.75 -80.13
N TRP A 265 -85.13 90.70 -79.29
CA TRP A 265 -85.77 92.02 -79.17
C TRP A 265 -85.55 92.89 -80.42
N GLU A 266 -84.35 92.82 -81.03
CA GLU A 266 -84.06 93.49 -82.30
C GLU A 266 -84.93 92.92 -83.46
N LEU A 267 -85.28 91.63 -83.41
CA LEU A 267 -86.21 90.96 -84.34
C LEU A 267 -87.69 91.35 -84.16
N GLU A 268 -88.13 91.64 -82.93
CA GLU A 268 -89.51 92.03 -82.64
C GLU A 268 -89.83 93.45 -83.17
N LEU A 269 -88.83 94.35 -83.12
CA LEU A 269 -88.94 95.73 -83.60
C LEU A 269 -89.14 95.84 -85.13
N SER A 270 -88.72 94.83 -85.90
CA SER A 270 -88.76 94.84 -87.37
C SER A 270 -90.14 94.53 -87.98
N LYS A 271 -91.16 94.20 -87.18
CA LYS A 271 -92.47 93.71 -87.69
C LYS A 271 -93.50 94.83 -87.98
N SER A 272 -93.23 96.09 -87.63
CA SER A 272 -94.26 97.13 -87.54
C SER A 272 -94.52 97.97 -88.81
N LEU A 273 -93.79 97.79 -89.92
CA LEU A 273 -93.83 98.72 -91.07
C LEU A 273 -93.98 98.07 -92.46
N GLY A 274 -94.17 96.74 -92.55
CA GLY A 274 -94.30 96.04 -93.84
C GLY A 274 -95.72 95.67 -94.27
N GLN A 275 -96.67 95.61 -93.33
CA GLN A 275 -97.93 94.88 -93.53
C GLN A 275 -99.12 95.75 -93.99
N GLU A 276 -98.98 97.07 -93.96
CA GLU A 276 -100.03 98.04 -94.37
C GLU A 276 -100.26 98.07 -95.90
N VAL A 277 -99.28 97.62 -96.69
CA VAL A 277 -99.35 97.60 -98.17
C VAL A 277 -100.10 96.37 -98.71
N THR A 278 -100.28 95.32 -97.90
CA THR A 278 -100.82 94.04 -98.35
C THR A 278 -102.36 93.93 -98.42
N GLU A 279 -103.13 94.73 -97.67
CA GLU A 279 -104.59 94.52 -97.56
C GLU A 279 -105.47 95.44 -98.43
N MET A 280 -105.02 96.65 -98.81
CA MET A 280 -105.85 97.56 -99.62
C MET A 280 -105.97 97.19 -101.11
N THR A 281 -105.11 96.31 -101.64
CA THR A 281 -104.98 96.13 -103.10
C THR A 281 -105.76 94.93 -103.66
N CYS A 282 -106.14 93.95 -102.83
CA CYS A 282 -106.79 92.70 -103.29
C CYS A 282 -108.30 92.60 -102.99
N SER A 283 -108.90 93.52 -102.23
CA SER A 283 -110.37 93.63 -102.09
C SER A 283 -111.07 94.26 -103.31
N ARG A 284 -110.33 94.55 -104.40
CA ARG A 284 -110.85 95.08 -105.68
C ARG A 284 -110.68 94.16 -106.90
N LEU A 285 -110.28 92.89 -106.72
CA LEU A 285 -110.18 91.91 -107.84
C LEU A 285 -110.94 90.60 -107.64
N LEU A 286 -111.61 90.39 -106.49
CA LEU A 286 -112.63 89.34 -106.33
C LEU A 286 -114.08 89.82 -106.56
N LYS A 287 -114.25 90.98 -107.22
CA LYS A 287 -115.52 91.42 -107.85
C LYS A 287 -115.50 91.36 -109.39
N LEU A 288 -114.38 90.92 -109.98
CA LEU A 288 -114.30 90.39 -111.35
C LEU A 288 -114.26 88.85 -111.37
N GLU A 289 -114.20 88.22 -110.19
CA GLU A 289 -114.75 86.88 -110.00
C GLU A 289 -116.21 86.87 -110.51
N LYS A 290 -116.64 85.74 -111.10
CA LYS A 290 -117.98 85.49 -111.69
C LYS A 290 -118.26 86.16 -113.04
N GLU A 291 -117.55 87.20 -113.45
CA GLU A 291 -117.64 87.66 -114.85
C GLU A 291 -116.88 86.70 -115.79
N ASN A 292 -115.69 86.25 -115.37
CA ASN A 292 -114.89 85.30 -116.16
C ASN A 292 -115.18 83.81 -115.89
N GLN A 293 -116.44 83.46 -115.59
CA GLN A 293 -116.93 82.06 -115.60
C GLN A 293 -117.42 81.61 -116.99
N ARG A 294 -117.10 82.36 -118.06
CA ARG A 294 -117.52 82.07 -119.45
C ARG A 294 -116.39 82.04 -120.49
N LEU A 295 -115.13 82.08 -120.06
CA LEU A 295 -114.01 81.45 -120.76
C LEU A 295 -113.68 80.17 -119.97
N LEU A 296 -114.16 78.97 -120.34
CA LEU A 296 -113.78 78.20 -121.54
C LEU A 296 -112.25 78.16 -121.70
N LYS A 297 -111.61 77.08 -121.25
CA LYS A 297 -111.40 75.86 -122.07
C LYS A 297 -110.48 76.10 -123.28
N ALA A 298 -109.24 76.49 -123.02
CA ALA A 298 -108.09 76.25 -123.88
C ALA A 298 -106.82 76.34 -123.03
N LEU A 299 -105.81 75.48 -123.28
CA LEU A 299 -104.42 75.57 -122.82
C LEU A 299 -104.23 75.59 -121.28
N GLU A 300 -103.85 74.50 -120.60
CA GLU A 300 -103.23 73.24 -121.04
C GLU A 300 -101.81 73.40 -121.64
N GLU A 301 -100.97 72.39 -121.40
CA GLU A 301 -99.58 72.19 -121.89
C GLU A 301 -98.39 72.91 -121.19
N LEU A 302 -97.36 72.08 -120.92
CA LEU A 302 -95.92 72.34 -120.67
C LEU A 302 -95.52 73.16 -119.41
N GLN A 303 -94.63 72.73 -118.49
CA GLN A 303 -93.38 71.92 -118.54
C GLN A 303 -92.16 72.65 -119.12
N GLY A 304 -91.11 72.87 -118.31
CA GLY A 304 -89.75 73.09 -118.83
C GLY A 304 -88.82 74.02 -118.03
N ASN A 305 -87.82 73.42 -117.35
CA ASN A 305 -86.48 73.98 -117.02
C ASN A 305 -86.44 75.18 -116.03
N SER A 306 -85.30 75.53 -115.38
CA SER A 306 -83.89 75.14 -115.60
C SER A 306 -83.06 75.00 -114.29
N ARG A 307 -81.86 74.40 -114.43
CA ARG A 307 -80.65 74.43 -113.54
C ARG A 307 -79.93 75.82 -113.64
N PRO A 308 -78.74 76.17 -113.04
CA PRO A 308 -77.67 75.27 -112.48
C PRO A 308 -76.68 75.76 -111.35
N LEU A 309 -75.80 74.82 -110.92
CA LEU A 309 -74.33 74.87 -110.61
C LEU A 309 -73.65 75.79 -109.53
N ASP A 310 -72.63 75.19 -108.86
CA ASP A 310 -71.24 75.66 -108.53
C ASP A 310 -70.95 76.84 -107.53
N GLU A 311 -69.76 77.02 -106.90
CA GLU A 311 -68.59 76.19 -106.43
C GLU A 311 -67.60 77.12 -105.62
N ILE A 312 -66.41 76.65 -105.17
CA ILE A 312 -65.14 77.41 -104.86
C ILE A 312 -65.02 78.21 -103.51
N ILE A 313 -63.85 78.43 -102.85
CA ILE A 313 -62.65 77.59 -102.51
C ILE A 313 -61.72 78.28 -101.44
N SER A 314 -60.83 77.49 -100.82
CA SER A 314 -59.61 77.68 -99.95
C SER A 314 -59.04 79.02 -99.38
N GLU A 315 -58.60 78.92 -98.10
CA GLU A 315 -57.32 79.35 -97.45
C GLU A 315 -56.54 80.65 -97.80
N SER A 316 -56.21 81.49 -96.79
CA SER A 316 -54.81 81.67 -96.28
C SER A 316 -54.58 82.75 -95.19
N LYS A 317 -53.69 82.42 -94.22
CA LYS A 317 -52.58 83.19 -93.57
C LYS A 317 -52.45 84.73 -93.75
N HIS A 318 -51.89 85.54 -92.81
CA HIS A 318 -51.48 85.44 -91.38
C HIS A 318 -51.03 86.86 -90.89
N ILE A 319 -50.37 86.99 -89.72
CA ILE A 319 -49.48 88.12 -89.27
C ILE A 319 -50.25 89.41 -88.84
N GLU A 320 -50.43 89.68 -87.53
CA GLU A 320 -49.58 90.50 -86.61
C GLU A 320 -49.97 92.02 -86.62
N GLU A 321 -49.72 92.88 -85.62
CA GLU A 321 -48.92 92.80 -84.38
C GLU A 321 -49.40 93.80 -83.28
N ASN A 322 -48.97 93.59 -82.02
CA ASN A 322 -48.68 94.55 -80.91
C ASN A 322 -49.66 95.65 -80.40
N GLY A 323 -49.77 95.78 -79.06
CA GLY A 323 -50.32 97.00 -78.42
C GLY A 323 -50.50 97.08 -76.88
N ARG A 324 -49.42 97.36 -76.12
CA ARG A 324 -49.34 98.23 -74.90
C ARG A 324 -49.97 97.88 -73.52
N THR A 325 -49.11 97.88 -72.46
CA THR A 325 -49.18 98.57 -71.12
C THR A 325 -50.42 98.45 -70.20
N ASP A 326 -50.36 98.41 -68.85
CA ASP A 326 -49.25 98.48 -67.86
C ASP A 326 -49.75 98.12 -66.41
N ILE A 327 -48.82 97.78 -65.48
CA ILE A 327 -48.86 97.99 -63.98
C ILE A 327 -49.92 97.21 -63.13
N VAL A 328 -49.67 96.66 -61.91
CA VAL A 328 -48.48 96.29 -61.07
C VAL A 328 -48.92 95.34 -59.91
N ASP A 329 -48.09 94.36 -59.53
CA ASP A 329 -48.03 93.55 -58.26
C ASP A 329 -49.30 92.86 -57.67
N TYR A 330 -49.22 91.88 -56.74
CA TYR A 330 -48.10 91.35 -55.93
C TYR A 330 -48.13 89.80 -55.74
N LYS A 331 -47.01 89.14 -56.12
CA LYS A 331 -46.16 88.14 -55.40
C LYS A 331 -46.76 87.06 -54.46
N THR A 332 -46.14 85.89 -54.18
CA THR A 332 -45.38 84.76 -54.83
C THR A 332 -44.92 83.82 -53.67
N HIS A 333 -44.33 82.62 -53.75
CA HIS A 333 -43.58 81.77 -54.71
C HIS A 333 -44.14 80.31 -54.64
N LYS A 334 -43.71 79.19 -55.28
CA LYS A 334 -42.50 78.66 -55.97
C LYS A 334 -41.30 78.25 -55.08
N SER A 335 -40.44 77.26 -55.39
CA SER A 335 -40.48 75.94 -56.11
C SER A 335 -39.02 75.38 -56.21
N THR A 336 -38.85 74.05 -56.40
CA THR A 336 -37.61 73.33 -56.85
C THR A 336 -37.25 73.63 -58.34
N PRO A 337 -36.18 73.08 -59.03
CA PRO A 337 -35.32 71.91 -58.75
C PRO A 337 -33.78 72.14 -59.00
N ALA A 338 -33.09 71.33 -59.82
CA ALA A 338 -31.61 71.13 -59.84
C ALA A 338 -30.99 70.85 -61.24
N PHE A 339 -29.70 70.42 -61.25
CA PHE A 339 -28.87 69.76 -62.31
C PHE A 339 -27.91 70.56 -63.27
N THR A 340 -26.62 70.52 -62.91
CA THR A 340 -25.40 70.14 -63.70
C THR A 340 -24.82 70.92 -64.92
N ASN A 341 -23.48 71.07 -64.83
CA ASN A 341 -22.40 70.78 -65.82
C ASN A 341 -21.77 71.86 -66.77
N MET A 342 -20.44 72.05 -66.56
CA MET A 342 -19.30 72.14 -67.52
C MET A 342 -19.40 73.07 -68.77
N HIS A 343 -18.39 73.84 -69.21
CA HIS A 343 -16.94 73.59 -69.23
C HIS A 343 -16.08 74.85 -69.59
N ASN A 344 -14.81 74.87 -69.15
CA ASN A 344 -13.61 75.65 -69.56
C ASN A 344 -13.62 76.66 -70.75
N GLY A 345 -12.89 77.81 -70.64
CA GLY A 345 -12.77 78.80 -71.76
C GLY A 345 -11.63 79.87 -71.85
N ARG A 346 -10.75 80.06 -70.85
CA ARG A 346 -9.43 80.77 -70.86
C ARG A 346 -9.14 81.97 -71.84
N ILE A 347 -9.21 83.22 -71.32
CA ILE A 347 -8.32 84.42 -71.52
C ILE A 347 -8.08 85.02 -72.95
N ILE A 348 -8.25 86.35 -73.12
CA ILE A 348 -7.26 87.36 -73.62
C ILE A 348 -7.95 88.72 -73.97
N THR A 349 -7.33 89.83 -73.55
CA THR A 349 -7.65 91.26 -73.83
C THR A 349 -6.86 91.75 -75.09
N PRO A 350 -6.84 93.03 -75.58
CA PRO A 350 -7.29 94.30 -74.97
C PRO A 350 -7.83 95.43 -75.91
N ASN A 351 -8.11 96.59 -75.28
CA ASN A 351 -7.62 97.94 -75.67
C ASN A 351 -8.62 98.98 -76.24
N GLN A 352 -8.34 100.25 -75.87
CA GLN A 352 -8.88 101.54 -76.36
C GLN A 352 -10.35 101.83 -75.96
N LYS A 353 -10.59 102.78 -75.04
CA LYS A 353 -10.71 104.26 -75.21
C LYS A 353 -12.04 104.66 -75.90
N THR A 354 -12.81 105.66 -75.45
CA THR A 354 -12.46 106.80 -74.56
C THR A 354 -13.69 107.43 -73.88
N SER A 355 -13.48 108.08 -72.73
CA SER A 355 -14.08 109.37 -72.34
C SER A 355 -15.60 109.49 -72.04
N ASN A 356 -15.91 109.62 -70.74
CA ASN A 356 -16.79 110.64 -70.12
C ASN A 356 -18.32 110.61 -70.39
N HIS A 357 -19.22 110.95 -69.44
CA HIS A 357 -19.09 111.51 -68.08
C HIS A 357 -20.20 110.99 -67.15
N SER A 358 -19.94 110.99 -65.82
CA SER A 358 -20.91 110.98 -64.69
C SER A 358 -21.91 109.78 -64.59
N LEU A 359 -22.23 109.22 -63.42
CA LEU A 359 -22.33 109.77 -62.07
C LEU A 359 -21.81 108.79 -60.99
N ASP A 360 -21.08 109.29 -59.99
CA ASP A 360 -20.53 108.48 -58.90
C ASP A 360 -21.49 108.33 -57.71
N THR A 361 -22.41 107.35 -57.75
CA THR A 361 -23.21 106.94 -56.58
C THR A 361 -23.46 105.43 -56.43
N GLU A 362 -23.69 104.68 -57.52
CA GLU A 362 -24.24 103.30 -57.41
C GLU A 362 -23.20 102.21 -57.08
N HIS A 363 -21.95 102.35 -57.54
CA HIS A 363 -20.92 101.32 -57.36
C HIS A 363 -20.58 101.00 -55.90
N LEU A 364 -20.79 101.95 -54.97
CA LEU A 364 -20.53 101.74 -53.54
C LEU A 364 -21.59 100.85 -52.88
N HIS A 365 -22.83 100.89 -53.35
CA HIS A 365 -23.95 100.15 -52.75
C HIS A 365 -23.88 98.65 -53.08
N ILE A 366 -23.63 98.32 -54.36
CA ILE A 366 -23.46 96.94 -54.82
C ILE A 366 -22.24 96.27 -54.15
N TYR A 367 -21.18 97.03 -53.85
CA TYR A 367 -20.04 96.51 -53.09
C TYR A 367 -20.43 96.19 -51.64
N LEU A 368 -21.10 97.12 -50.95
CA LEU A 368 -21.59 96.93 -49.57
C LEU A 368 -22.55 95.74 -49.44
N GLU A 369 -23.48 95.59 -50.38
CA GLU A 369 -24.47 94.49 -50.37
C GLU A 369 -23.79 93.13 -50.57
N ASN A 370 -22.83 93.02 -51.49
CA ASN A 370 -22.03 91.81 -51.66
C ASN A 370 -21.10 91.55 -50.45
N THR A 371 -20.58 92.57 -49.76
CA THR A 371 -19.84 92.31 -48.51
C THR A 371 -20.77 91.82 -47.42
N ASN A 372 -21.99 92.34 -47.31
CA ASN A 372 -22.95 91.92 -46.29
C ASN A 372 -23.45 90.48 -46.50
N THR A 373 -23.70 90.05 -47.74
CA THR A 373 -24.11 88.65 -48.00
C THR A 373 -22.98 87.66 -47.71
N ASN A 374 -21.73 87.98 -48.10
CA ASN A 374 -20.57 87.15 -47.74
C ASN A 374 -20.35 87.13 -46.22
N LEU A 375 -20.55 88.25 -45.52
CA LEU A 375 -20.45 88.33 -44.07
C LEU A 375 -21.53 87.45 -43.40
N LEU A 376 -22.77 87.49 -43.88
CA LEU A 376 -23.85 86.62 -43.38
C LEU A 376 -23.58 85.13 -43.62
N CYS A 377 -22.98 84.76 -44.76
CA CYS A 377 -22.57 83.39 -45.02
C CYS A 377 -21.43 82.94 -44.09
N LEU A 378 -20.46 83.82 -43.80
CA LEU A 378 -19.40 83.56 -42.83
C LEU A 378 -19.93 83.50 -41.38
N GLU A 379 -20.97 84.27 -41.03
CA GLU A 379 -21.66 84.16 -39.74
C GLU A 379 -22.34 82.78 -39.58
N VAL A 380 -22.94 82.25 -40.65
CA VAL A 380 -23.50 80.89 -40.66
C VAL A 380 -22.39 79.82 -40.58
N GLU A 381 -21.32 79.94 -41.36
CA GLU A 381 -20.18 79.01 -41.32
C GLU A 381 -19.50 79.00 -39.93
N VAL A 382 -19.34 80.17 -39.30
CA VAL A 382 -18.85 80.29 -37.92
C VAL A 382 -19.82 79.66 -36.92
N HIS A 383 -21.14 79.89 -37.05
CA HIS A 383 -22.13 79.26 -36.16
C HIS A 383 -22.15 77.73 -36.32
N GLU A 384 -22.06 77.21 -37.55
CA GLU A 384 -21.96 75.78 -37.82
C GLU A 384 -20.71 75.18 -37.16
N LEU A 385 -19.53 75.79 -37.39
CA LEU A 385 -18.27 75.39 -36.75
C LEU A 385 -18.30 75.53 -35.21
N GLU A 386 -18.99 76.53 -34.66
CA GLU A 386 -19.20 76.66 -33.21
C GLU A 386 -20.07 75.53 -32.66
N THR A 387 -21.12 75.10 -33.37
CA THR A 387 -21.95 73.96 -32.96
C THR A 387 -21.23 72.61 -33.13
N GLU A 388 -20.43 72.44 -34.18
CA GLU A 388 -19.58 71.26 -34.37
C GLU A 388 -18.51 71.16 -33.28
N ASN A 389 -17.85 72.27 -32.94
CA ASN A 389 -16.88 72.33 -31.85
C ASN A 389 -17.53 72.08 -30.47
N GLN A 390 -18.73 72.61 -30.21
CA GLN A 390 -19.51 72.27 -29.01
C GLN A 390 -19.86 70.76 -28.96
N SER A 391 -20.27 70.17 -30.09
CA SER A 391 -20.52 68.74 -30.20
C SER A 391 -19.25 67.92 -29.92
N HIS A 392 -18.11 68.28 -30.50
CA HIS A 392 -16.83 67.65 -30.20
C HIS A 392 -16.42 67.78 -28.73
N GLN A 393 -16.65 68.93 -28.10
CA GLN A 393 -16.37 69.13 -26.67
C GLN A 393 -17.25 68.24 -25.78
N VAL A 394 -18.55 68.09 -26.10
CA VAL A 394 -19.45 67.17 -25.38
C VAL A 394 -19.00 65.72 -25.56
N ASN A 395 -18.70 65.28 -26.79
CA ASN A 395 -18.22 63.94 -27.08
C ASN A 395 -16.88 63.64 -26.40
N PHE A 396 -15.95 64.60 -26.36
CA PHE A 396 -14.68 64.49 -25.63
C PHE A 396 -14.92 64.33 -24.12
N ASN A 397 -15.78 65.18 -23.53
CA ASN A 397 -16.11 65.10 -22.10
C ASN A 397 -16.80 63.77 -21.74
N GLN A 398 -17.67 63.25 -22.60
CA GLN A 398 -18.33 61.96 -22.41
C GLN A 398 -17.34 60.79 -22.51
N ASN A 399 -16.48 60.78 -23.52
CA ASN A 399 -15.44 59.75 -23.68
C ASN A 399 -14.44 59.78 -22.51
N GLN A 400 -14.02 60.97 -22.05
CA GLN A 400 -13.18 61.11 -20.86
C GLN A 400 -13.88 60.55 -19.61
N GLY A 401 -15.16 60.90 -19.38
CA GLY A 401 -15.93 60.36 -18.26
C GLY A 401 -16.10 58.84 -18.29
N GLN A 402 -16.27 58.26 -19.48
CA GLN A 402 -16.33 56.80 -19.65
C GLN A 402 -14.99 56.13 -19.36
N VAL A 403 -13.89 56.70 -19.87
CA VAL A 403 -12.51 56.26 -19.56
C VAL A 403 -12.19 56.41 -18.08
N ASP A 404 -12.66 57.46 -17.40
CA ASP A 404 -12.46 57.65 -15.96
C ASP A 404 -13.23 56.63 -15.12
N ILE A 405 -14.44 56.22 -15.55
CA ILE A 405 -15.22 55.15 -14.93
C ILE A 405 -14.56 53.78 -15.15
N GLU A 406 -14.09 53.49 -16.37
CA GLU A 406 -13.42 52.23 -16.71
C GLU A 406 -12.09 52.09 -15.94
N ASN A 407 -11.29 53.16 -15.84
CA ASN A 407 -10.09 53.20 -15.00
C ASN A 407 -10.41 53.00 -13.50
N GLN A 408 -11.50 53.57 -12.98
CA GLN A 408 -11.93 53.33 -11.60
C GLN A 408 -12.32 51.85 -11.38
N GLY A 409 -13.05 51.24 -12.33
CA GLY A 409 -13.36 49.82 -12.32
C GLY A 409 -12.11 48.94 -12.28
N LEU A 410 -11.16 49.20 -13.18
CA LEU A 410 -9.88 48.49 -13.23
C LEU A 410 -9.03 48.69 -11.96
N VAL A 411 -9.07 49.86 -11.33
CA VAL A 411 -8.38 50.11 -10.04
C VAL A 411 -9.01 49.30 -8.90
N HIS A 412 -10.35 49.18 -8.86
CA HIS A 412 -11.03 48.33 -7.88
C HIS A 412 -10.73 46.84 -8.11
N GLU A 413 -10.83 46.35 -9.36
CA GLU A 413 -10.53 44.96 -9.72
C GLU A 413 -9.08 44.57 -9.39
N ASN A 414 -8.10 45.44 -9.69
CA ASN A 414 -6.71 45.21 -9.30
C ASN A 414 -6.53 45.16 -7.77
N GLY A 415 -7.28 45.98 -7.00
CA GLY A 415 -7.26 45.96 -5.54
C GLY A 415 -7.76 44.65 -4.95
N ASP A 416 -8.88 44.13 -5.47
CA ASP A 416 -9.42 42.82 -5.07
C ASP A 416 -8.48 41.67 -5.46
N LEU A 417 -7.89 41.72 -6.67
CA LEU A 417 -6.90 40.74 -7.12
C LEU A 417 -5.60 40.76 -6.30
N GLU A 418 -5.12 41.93 -5.84
CA GLU A 418 -3.99 42.01 -4.91
C GLU A 418 -4.33 41.48 -3.52
N GLN A 419 -5.56 41.68 -3.04
CA GLN A 419 -6.03 41.10 -1.78
C GLN A 419 -6.09 39.57 -1.86
N ASP A 420 -6.65 39.02 -2.94
CA ASP A 420 -6.71 37.57 -3.17
C ASP A 420 -5.31 36.97 -3.35
N ARG A 421 -4.41 37.64 -4.09
CA ARG A 421 -2.99 37.23 -4.16
C ARG A 421 -2.37 37.19 -2.76
N SER A 422 -2.61 38.20 -1.93
CA SER A 422 -2.13 38.25 -0.54
C SER A 422 -2.71 37.12 0.34
N CYS A 423 -3.95 36.71 0.12
CA CYS A 423 -4.57 35.58 0.81
C CYS A 423 -3.98 34.24 0.35
N LEU A 424 -3.83 34.04 -0.96
CA LEU A 424 -3.21 32.84 -1.54
C LEU A 424 -1.72 32.71 -1.15
N GLU A 425 -0.96 33.81 -1.10
CA GLU A 425 0.42 33.81 -0.59
C GLU A 425 0.51 33.34 0.87
N LYS A 426 -0.43 33.76 1.74
CA LYS A 426 -0.48 33.34 3.15
C LYS A 426 -0.82 31.86 3.28
N GLU A 427 -1.83 31.39 2.54
CA GLU A 427 -2.25 29.99 2.57
C GLU A 427 -1.17 29.06 1.98
N ASN A 428 -0.49 29.45 0.91
CA ASN A 428 0.64 28.72 0.35
C ASN A 428 1.80 28.60 1.35
N ARG A 429 2.13 29.67 2.09
CA ARG A 429 3.09 29.60 3.23
C ARG A 429 2.62 28.66 4.33
N ARG A 430 1.33 28.67 4.68
CA ARG A 430 0.74 27.78 5.70
C ARG A 430 0.84 26.31 5.30
N LEU A 431 0.52 26.00 4.03
CA LEU A 431 0.65 24.66 3.46
C LEU A 431 2.12 24.21 3.42
N TRP A 432 3.05 25.08 3.02
CA TRP A 432 4.49 24.78 3.06
C TRP A 432 5.00 24.44 4.47
N GLN A 433 4.56 25.18 5.49
CA GLN A 433 4.88 24.87 6.89
C GLN A 433 4.26 23.54 7.33
N GLN A 434 3.02 23.25 6.93
CA GLN A 434 2.34 22.00 7.23
C GLN A 434 3.05 20.79 6.60
N VAL A 435 3.47 20.89 5.33
CA VAL A 435 4.31 19.88 4.67
C VAL A 435 5.63 19.70 5.41
N LYS A 436 6.32 20.79 5.78
CA LYS A 436 7.59 20.73 6.53
C LYS A 436 7.48 19.98 7.86
N ILE A 437 6.37 20.14 8.57
CA ILE A 437 6.08 19.44 9.82
C ILE A 437 5.74 17.96 9.55
N GLN A 438 5.02 17.66 8.46
CA GLN A 438 4.71 16.29 8.06
C GLN A 438 5.95 15.51 7.60
N GLU A 439 6.89 16.13 6.87
CA GLU A 439 8.20 15.57 6.53
C GLU A 439 8.95 15.10 7.78
N VAL A 440 9.16 16.00 8.76
CA VAL A 440 9.88 15.69 10.01
C VAL A 440 9.16 14.62 10.84
N SER A 441 7.83 14.65 10.85
CA SER A 441 7.02 13.61 11.53
C SER A 441 7.17 12.24 10.87
N LEU A 442 7.16 12.19 9.53
CA LEU A 442 7.37 10.98 8.73
C LEU A 442 8.79 10.42 8.93
N ASP A 443 9.82 11.27 8.88
CA ASP A 443 11.20 10.87 9.16
C ASP A 443 11.37 10.29 10.57
N SER A 444 10.74 10.92 11.59
CA SER A 444 10.74 10.39 12.96
C SER A 444 10.03 9.04 13.09
N SER A 445 9.07 8.75 12.20
CA SER A 445 8.30 7.51 12.16
C SER A 445 9.07 6.41 11.41
N ASN A 446 9.72 6.77 10.29
CA ASN A 446 10.63 5.91 9.54
C ASN A 446 11.82 5.46 10.42
N LEU A 447 12.38 6.37 11.22
CA LEU A 447 13.49 6.04 12.13
C LEU A 447 13.06 5.03 13.21
N LYS A 448 11.86 5.18 13.78
CA LYS A 448 11.28 4.20 14.73
C LYS A 448 11.02 2.85 14.06
N LEU A 449 10.51 2.84 12.83
CA LEU A 449 10.27 1.63 12.05
C LEU A 449 11.59 0.85 11.84
N VAL A 450 12.67 1.53 11.42
CA VAL A 450 14.00 0.91 11.25
C VAL A 450 14.60 0.38 12.55
N VAL A 451 14.28 0.98 13.71
CA VAL A 451 14.67 0.42 15.02
C VAL A 451 13.88 -0.86 15.33
N LEU A 452 12.54 -0.81 15.19
CA LEU A 452 11.67 -1.96 15.43
C LEU A 452 11.96 -3.14 14.48
N GLU A 453 12.32 -2.90 13.22
CA GLU A 453 12.77 -3.94 12.29
C GLU A 453 14.05 -4.63 12.76
N LYS A 454 15.03 -3.87 13.28
CA LYS A 454 16.26 -4.42 13.84
C LYS A 454 15.99 -5.24 15.10
N GLU A 455 15.17 -4.71 16.01
CA GLU A 455 14.77 -5.42 17.23
C GLU A 455 14.06 -6.73 16.89
N ASN A 456 13.05 -6.69 16.01
CA ASN A 456 12.33 -7.87 15.52
C ASN A 456 13.30 -8.89 14.86
N HIS A 457 14.24 -8.44 14.04
CA HIS A 457 15.27 -9.33 13.46
C HIS A 457 16.17 -9.98 14.53
N THR A 458 16.47 -9.31 15.65
CA THR A 458 17.17 -9.95 16.78
C THR A 458 16.28 -10.91 17.58
N LEU A 459 14.99 -10.60 17.73
CA LEU A 459 14.02 -11.47 18.40
C LEU A 459 13.79 -12.76 17.61
N VAL A 460 13.70 -12.70 16.28
CA VAL A 460 13.63 -13.89 15.41
C VAL A 460 14.87 -14.76 15.55
N LYS A 461 16.08 -14.17 15.65
CA LYS A 461 17.31 -14.95 15.92
C LYS A 461 17.28 -15.63 17.29
N LYS A 462 16.83 -14.94 18.34
CA LYS A 462 16.65 -15.52 19.68
C LYS A 462 15.61 -16.65 19.67
N ALA A 463 14.49 -16.48 18.98
CA ALA A 463 13.43 -17.49 18.86
C ALA A 463 13.91 -18.76 18.13
N ASN A 464 14.68 -18.61 17.04
CA ASN A 464 15.27 -19.75 16.33
C ASN A 464 16.26 -20.51 17.22
N TYR A 465 17.17 -19.81 17.91
CA TYR A 465 18.11 -20.41 18.86
C TYR A 465 17.40 -21.18 19.99
N LEU A 466 16.34 -20.59 20.57
CA LEU A 466 15.54 -21.27 21.59
C LEU A 466 14.78 -22.49 21.04
N SER A 467 14.34 -22.44 19.78
CA SER A 467 13.72 -23.60 19.10
C SER A 467 14.72 -24.74 18.90
N GLU A 468 15.95 -24.43 18.48
CA GLU A 468 17.05 -25.40 18.35
C GLU A 468 17.44 -26.02 19.71
N ALA A 469 17.54 -25.19 20.77
CA ALA A 469 17.78 -25.65 22.12
C ALA A 469 16.64 -26.57 22.64
N CYS A 470 15.38 -26.20 22.41
CA CYS A 470 14.22 -27.04 22.74
C CYS A 470 14.19 -28.36 21.95
N ALA A 471 14.65 -28.37 20.68
CA ALA A 471 14.75 -29.59 19.90
C ALA A 471 15.80 -30.53 20.50
N LYS A 472 16.98 -30.01 20.86
CA LYS A 472 18.05 -30.80 21.47
C LYS A 472 17.71 -31.28 22.89
N ASN A 473 17.00 -30.48 23.67
CA ASN A 473 16.56 -30.93 25.00
C ASN A 473 15.60 -32.14 24.92
N LYS A 474 14.69 -32.15 23.92
CA LYS A 474 13.81 -33.31 23.63
C LYS A 474 14.53 -34.54 23.08
N GLU A 475 15.78 -34.40 22.65
CA GLU A 475 16.65 -35.50 22.25
C GLU A 475 17.31 -36.11 23.49
N LEU A 476 17.90 -35.26 24.34
CA LEU A 476 18.46 -35.64 25.64
C LEU A 476 17.42 -36.25 26.59
N GLU A 477 16.18 -35.76 26.59
CA GLU A 477 15.05 -36.35 27.35
C GLU A 477 14.78 -37.82 26.94
N LYS A 478 14.93 -38.16 25.65
CA LYS A 478 14.75 -39.54 25.17
C LYS A 478 15.94 -40.42 25.55
N GLU A 479 17.17 -39.93 25.31
CA GLU A 479 18.38 -40.65 25.72
C GLU A 479 18.36 -40.97 27.22
N ASN A 480 17.92 -40.03 28.05
CA ASN A 480 17.75 -40.24 29.49
C ASN A 480 16.63 -41.27 29.80
N GLN A 481 15.48 -41.22 29.12
CA GLN A 481 14.44 -42.24 29.26
C GLN A 481 14.90 -43.64 28.82
N GLU A 482 15.76 -43.75 27.81
CA GLU A 482 16.36 -45.00 27.35
C GLU A 482 17.40 -45.52 28.35
N LEU A 483 18.25 -44.64 28.90
CA LEU A 483 19.20 -44.98 29.98
C LEU A 483 18.49 -45.43 31.27
N ILE A 484 17.36 -44.81 31.63
CA ILE A 484 16.53 -45.23 32.77
C ILE A 484 15.92 -46.62 32.52
N GLN A 485 15.44 -46.89 31.31
CA GLN A 485 14.93 -48.21 30.92
C GLN A 485 16.03 -49.28 30.95
N GLN A 486 17.20 -48.99 30.42
CA GLN A 486 18.37 -49.87 30.43
C GLN A 486 18.83 -50.17 31.87
N THR A 487 18.97 -49.14 32.72
CA THR A 487 19.25 -49.30 34.15
C THR A 487 18.21 -50.20 34.84
N GLY A 488 16.94 -50.12 34.41
CA GLY A 488 15.87 -51.02 34.85
C GLY A 488 16.03 -52.47 34.38
N VAL A 489 16.56 -52.70 33.17
CA VAL A 489 16.94 -54.05 32.66
C VAL A 489 18.11 -54.60 33.46
N ASP A 490 19.19 -53.82 33.62
CA ASP A 490 20.40 -54.25 34.31
C ASP A 490 20.14 -54.55 35.79
N LYS A 491 19.30 -53.75 36.45
CA LYS A 491 18.84 -54.04 37.82
C LYS A 491 18.08 -55.36 37.92
N ARG A 492 17.23 -55.71 36.94
CA ARG A 492 16.56 -57.03 36.89
C ARG A 492 17.56 -58.16 36.68
N MET A 493 18.47 -58.01 35.71
CA MET A 493 19.51 -59.00 35.43
C MET A 493 20.43 -59.24 36.64
N LEU A 494 20.79 -58.19 37.38
CA LEU A 494 21.55 -58.29 38.62
C LEU A 494 20.78 -59.01 39.74
N MET A 495 19.45 -58.92 39.82
CA MET A 495 18.67 -59.72 40.76
C MET A 495 18.69 -61.21 40.36
N THR A 496 18.44 -61.54 39.09
CA THR A 496 18.49 -62.92 38.59
C THR A 496 19.89 -63.53 38.74
N LEU A 497 20.96 -62.77 38.50
CA LEU A 497 22.34 -63.22 38.74
C LEU A 497 22.64 -63.44 40.23
N ARG A 498 22.07 -62.62 41.14
CA ARG A 498 22.15 -62.86 42.59
C ARG A 498 21.39 -64.12 42.99
N GLU A 499 20.19 -64.34 42.48
CA GLU A 499 19.39 -65.55 42.71
C GLU A 499 20.16 -66.80 42.28
N VAL A 500 20.67 -66.84 41.04
CA VAL A 500 21.53 -67.92 40.53
C VAL A 500 22.79 -68.10 41.38
N THR A 501 23.42 -67.01 41.83
CA THR A 501 24.58 -67.09 42.75
C THR A 501 24.19 -67.72 44.09
N THR A 502 23.00 -67.42 44.62
CA THR A 502 22.53 -68.04 45.88
C THR A 502 22.14 -69.51 45.72
N THR A 503 21.53 -69.92 44.61
CA THR A 503 21.20 -71.34 44.36
C THR A 503 22.45 -72.17 44.11
N VAL A 504 23.43 -71.66 43.34
CA VAL A 504 24.74 -72.31 43.16
C VAL A 504 25.49 -72.44 44.49
N LYS A 505 25.46 -71.42 45.36
CA LYS A 505 26.04 -71.51 46.71
C LYS A 505 25.32 -72.56 47.56
N ALA A 506 24.00 -72.59 47.57
CA ALA A 506 23.21 -73.57 48.32
C ALA A 506 23.47 -75.01 47.85
N LEU A 507 23.57 -75.23 46.53
CA LEU A 507 23.95 -76.52 45.95
C LEU A 507 25.37 -76.92 46.34
N ASN A 508 26.35 -76.00 46.31
CA ASN A 508 27.71 -76.32 46.74
C ASN A 508 27.74 -76.72 48.24
N TRP A 509 27.00 -76.00 49.09
CA TRP A 509 26.85 -76.32 50.52
C TRP A 509 26.22 -77.68 50.81
N THR A 510 25.35 -78.22 49.93
CA THR A 510 24.76 -79.56 50.11
C THR A 510 25.58 -80.67 49.44
N TYR A 511 26.15 -80.43 48.26
CA TYR A 511 26.92 -81.44 47.54
C TYR A 511 28.33 -81.66 48.10
N LEU A 512 29.03 -80.61 48.56
CA LEU A 512 30.42 -80.78 49.02
C LEU A 512 30.55 -81.71 50.25
N PRO A 513 29.68 -81.64 51.28
CA PRO A 513 29.68 -82.61 52.37
C PRO A 513 29.27 -84.02 51.94
N LEU A 514 28.36 -84.16 50.97
CA LEU A 514 27.95 -85.47 50.43
C LEU A 514 29.11 -86.16 49.68
N VAL A 515 29.87 -85.41 48.88
CA VAL A 515 31.08 -85.93 48.21
C VAL A 515 32.11 -86.39 49.25
N PHE A 516 32.32 -85.61 50.32
CA PHE A 516 33.25 -85.98 51.39
C PHE A 516 32.79 -87.23 52.16
N LEU A 517 31.48 -87.34 52.45
CA LEU A 517 30.89 -88.50 53.13
C LEU A 517 30.99 -89.79 52.28
N VAL A 518 30.79 -89.69 50.97
CA VAL A 518 30.98 -90.82 50.04
C VAL A 518 32.45 -91.24 49.99
N GLN A 519 33.38 -90.29 49.99
CA GLN A 519 34.83 -90.57 49.97
C GLN A 519 35.31 -91.22 51.28
N ASP A 520 34.79 -90.81 52.44
CA ASP A 520 35.09 -91.45 53.73
C ASP A 520 34.49 -92.87 53.81
N ALA A 521 33.26 -93.05 53.30
CA ALA A 521 32.61 -94.35 53.24
C ALA A 521 33.35 -95.36 52.34
N THR A 522 33.90 -94.94 51.19
CA THR A 522 34.71 -95.81 50.34
C THR A 522 36.05 -96.15 50.98
N LEU A 523 36.76 -95.16 51.55
CA LEU A 523 38.01 -95.38 52.29
C LEU A 523 37.82 -96.36 53.48
N GLN A 524 36.74 -96.23 54.22
CA GLN A 524 36.41 -97.14 55.33
C GLN A 524 36.07 -98.56 54.81
N ALA A 525 35.40 -98.70 53.67
CA ALA A 525 35.12 -100.00 53.05
C ALA A 525 36.41 -100.68 52.54
N GLU A 526 37.31 -99.94 51.87
CA GLU A 526 38.62 -100.45 51.46
C GLU A 526 39.46 -100.90 52.67
N LYS A 527 39.47 -100.10 53.74
CA LYS A 527 40.14 -100.46 54.99
C LYS A 527 39.60 -101.75 55.62
N GLN A 528 38.28 -101.97 55.61
CA GLN A 528 37.68 -103.22 56.10
C GLN A 528 38.03 -104.43 55.20
N ALA A 529 38.10 -104.24 53.88
CA ALA A 529 38.55 -105.27 52.95
C ALA A 529 40.04 -105.65 53.17
N LEU A 530 40.92 -104.66 53.36
CA LEU A 530 42.33 -104.89 53.69
C LEU A 530 42.50 -105.56 55.07
N GLN A 531 41.71 -105.17 56.06
CA GLN A 531 41.75 -105.77 57.40
C GLN A 531 41.29 -107.25 57.41
N THR A 532 40.30 -107.61 56.60
CA THR A 532 39.86 -109.00 56.45
C THR A 532 40.82 -109.84 55.60
N GLN A 533 41.49 -109.26 54.60
CA GLN A 533 42.63 -109.90 53.92
C GLN A 533 43.78 -110.19 54.90
N LEU A 534 44.14 -109.22 55.76
CA LEU A 534 45.19 -109.40 56.76
C LEU A 534 44.87 -110.54 57.75
N GLN A 535 43.63 -110.59 58.27
CA GLN A 535 43.18 -111.70 59.13
C GLN A 535 43.24 -113.06 58.41
N THR A 536 42.91 -113.10 57.12
CA THR A 536 42.99 -114.33 56.32
C THR A 536 44.44 -114.81 56.17
N LEU A 537 45.38 -113.89 55.94
CA LEU A 537 46.82 -114.20 55.86
C LEU A 537 47.39 -114.62 57.23
N GLN A 538 46.93 -114.02 58.33
CA GLN A 538 47.30 -114.43 59.69
C GLN A 538 46.85 -115.88 59.97
N MET A 539 45.58 -116.21 59.70
CA MET A 539 45.07 -117.59 59.83
C MET A 539 45.83 -118.61 58.97
N GLN A 540 46.29 -118.22 57.77
CA GLN A 540 47.15 -119.07 56.93
C GLN A 540 48.55 -119.24 57.54
N SER A 541 49.14 -118.16 58.08
CA SER A 541 50.43 -118.20 58.77
C SER A 541 50.40 -119.11 60.00
N ASP A 542 49.37 -118.99 60.84
CA ASP A 542 49.19 -119.82 62.04
C ASP A 542 48.99 -121.30 61.68
N GLY A 543 48.26 -121.57 60.58
CA GLY A 543 48.09 -122.92 60.03
C GLY A 543 49.41 -123.53 59.54
N LEU A 544 50.23 -122.77 58.80
CA LEU A 544 51.56 -123.18 58.37
C LEU A 544 52.51 -123.39 59.55
N GLN A 545 52.47 -122.51 60.55
CA GLN A 545 53.30 -122.64 61.75
C GLN A 545 52.89 -123.86 62.59
N THR A 546 51.60 -124.21 62.63
CA THR A 546 51.11 -125.46 63.21
C THR A 546 51.62 -126.69 62.45
N GLN A 547 51.66 -126.66 61.12
CA GLN A 547 52.26 -127.74 60.31
C GLN A 547 53.78 -127.87 60.56
N ILE A 548 54.51 -126.76 60.69
CA ILE A 548 55.95 -126.77 61.01
C ILE A 548 56.19 -127.45 62.37
N ILE A 549 55.38 -127.15 63.39
CA ILE A 549 55.48 -127.79 64.72
C ILE A 549 55.18 -129.30 64.62
N ALA A 550 54.16 -129.71 63.87
CA ALA A 550 53.84 -131.12 63.67
C ALA A 550 54.97 -131.88 62.94
N LEU A 551 55.58 -131.27 61.92
CA LEU A 551 56.74 -131.84 61.22
C LEU A 551 57.99 -131.91 62.10
N GLN A 552 58.21 -130.93 62.98
CA GLN A 552 59.28 -130.97 63.99
C GLN A 552 59.07 -132.11 64.97
N GLN A 553 57.84 -132.32 65.48
CA GLN A 553 57.50 -133.44 66.36
C GLN A 553 57.69 -134.80 65.66
N GLN A 554 57.25 -134.93 64.41
CA GLN A 554 57.47 -136.15 63.63
C GLN A 554 58.97 -136.40 63.38
N THR A 555 59.74 -135.35 63.11
CA THR A 555 61.21 -135.44 62.94
C THR A 555 61.89 -135.88 64.23
N ALA A 556 61.47 -135.36 65.40
CA ALA A 556 61.99 -135.78 66.70
C ALA A 556 61.67 -137.26 67.00
N SER A 557 60.43 -137.72 66.71
CA SER A 557 60.06 -139.13 66.87
C SER A 557 60.83 -140.06 65.90
N LEU A 558 61.11 -139.61 64.67
CA LEU A 558 61.98 -140.34 63.75
C LEU A 558 63.45 -140.34 64.20
N GLN A 559 63.94 -139.27 64.84
CA GLN A 559 65.26 -139.27 65.48
C GLN A 559 65.31 -140.25 66.66
N GLU A 560 64.31 -140.27 67.53
CA GLU A 560 64.19 -141.22 68.63
C GLU A 560 64.15 -142.68 68.12
N SER A 561 63.34 -142.96 67.09
CA SER A 561 63.31 -144.25 66.41
C SER A 561 64.67 -144.62 65.80
N ASN A 562 65.39 -143.67 65.21
CA ASN A 562 66.73 -143.91 64.68
C ASN A 562 67.76 -144.18 65.80
N THR A 563 67.69 -143.47 66.94
CA THR A 563 68.58 -143.74 68.10
C THR A 563 68.28 -145.08 68.77
N THR A 564 67.03 -145.52 68.81
CA THR A 564 66.65 -146.85 69.32
C THR A 564 67.08 -147.96 68.35
N LEU A 565 66.97 -147.76 67.05
CA LEU A 565 67.55 -148.67 66.04
C LEU A 565 69.09 -148.70 66.08
N GLN A 566 69.76 -147.56 66.31
CA GLN A 566 71.23 -147.50 66.47
C GLN A 566 71.70 -148.22 67.74
N THR A 567 71.03 -148.01 68.87
CA THR A 567 71.34 -148.73 70.12
C THR A 567 71.02 -150.21 70.03
N HIS A 568 69.97 -150.63 69.29
CA HIS A 568 69.70 -152.05 69.05
C HIS A 568 70.73 -152.67 68.07
N ASN A 569 71.16 -151.96 67.03
CA ASN A 569 72.29 -152.40 66.20
C ASN A 569 73.60 -152.52 66.99
N ALA A 570 73.86 -151.60 67.94
CA ALA A 570 75.01 -151.71 68.85
C ALA A 570 74.88 -152.93 69.79
N GLN A 571 73.69 -153.22 70.32
CA GLN A 571 73.42 -154.45 71.08
C GLN A 571 73.66 -155.71 70.24
N LEU A 572 73.22 -155.72 68.98
CA LEU A 572 73.46 -156.83 68.05
C LEU A 572 74.95 -157.03 67.77
N GLN A 573 75.70 -155.95 67.52
CA GLN A 573 77.16 -156.01 67.37
C GLN A 573 77.86 -156.54 68.64
N VAL A 574 77.39 -156.18 69.84
CA VAL A 574 77.91 -156.76 71.10
C VAL A 574 77.58 -158.25 71.21
N SER A 575 76.35 -158.67 70.86
CA SER A 575 75.95 -160.09 70.92
C SER A 575 76.65 -160.99 69.89
N GLN A 576 77.16 -160.42 68.79
CA GLN A 576 77.99 -161.15 67.82
C GLN A 576 79.44 -161.36 68.28
N ILE A 577 79.85 -160.78 69.42
CA ILE A 577 81.22 -160.87 69.94
C ILE A 577 81.24 -161.52 71.33
N LYS A 578 80.76 -162.78 71.41
CA LYS A 578 81.31 -163.79 72.34
C LYS A 578 80.92 -165.24 71.96
N PRO A 579 81.89 -166.07 71.54
CA PRO A 579 81.71 -167.52 71.43
C PRO A 579 82.01 -168.24 72.77
N ASP A 580 81.68 -169.54 72.80
CA ASP A 580 82.17 -170.60 73.69
C ASP A 580 82.10 -170.41 75.23
N ILE A 581 81.31 -171.27 75.88
CA ILE A 581 81.72 -172.26 76.91
C ILE A 581 80.46 -172.83 77.60
N LEU A 582 80.33 -174.17 77.64
CA LEU A 582 79.59 -175.08 78.55
C LEU A 582 78.28 -174.57 79.21
N TYR A 583 77.15 -175.27 79.14
CA TYR A 583 76.95 -176.74 79.13
C TYR A 583 75.79 -177.19 78.24
#